data_AF-A0AAJ0I165-F1
#
_entry.id   AF-A0AAJ0I165-F1
#
_cell.length_a   1.000
_cell.length_b   1.000
_cell.length_c   1.000
_cell.angle_alpha   90.00
_cell.angle_beta   90.00
_cell.angle_gamma   90.00
#
_symmetry.space_group_name_H-M   'P 1'
#
loop_
_entity.id
_entity.type
_entity.pdbx_description
1 polymer ?
#
loop_
_entity_poly.entity_id
_entity_poly.type
_entity_poly.pdbx_seq_one_letter_code
_entity_poly.pdbx_strand_id
1 'polypeptide(L)'
;MACPIKHHVEARDASHLYRKLKKTKLYCVRINHPEWQGLERKRVRTNVASLSLSKIFFAAGKKVVSVADVFNDGNHRQMTTDSDSSPGRKLWEHTADFNDEDTTKWVPQGITSTADALDAGTYEAINGWIDTYRHALLVYPHASDNFREVPVHAGGIMWYGNTLWVLDTYNGIRVFDLTNIWQVGSGDDVGKVFSGVYSAAGYKYVIPQIRWYKWSSSFKFRHSYMALDRTTTPDSLIVGEYQTSTSDPIRLVRYELDYTTRRLKTDSSGVSKAVWAYCVNIERMQGAVSANGKFYLLRSNGASKGDLWVWVPGAAAKKNAGFYPRSPEDLSYDKRNGRRLYTVTEAEGVRYIINSPVNSVSF
;
A
#
# COMPACT_ATOMS: atom_id res chain seq x y z
N MET A 1 -12.05 -2.11 29.75
CA MET A 1 -12.84 -3.32 29.47
C MET A 1 -12.24 -3.99 28.25
N ALA A 2 -11.81 -5.25 28.40
CA ALA A 2 -11.38 -6.10 27.30
C ALA A 2 -12.59 -6.51 26.45
N CYS A 3 -12.39 -6.72 25.15
CA CYS A 3 -13.45 -7.13 24.23
C CYS A 3 -13.84 -8.60 24.51
N PRO A 4 -15.11 -8.91 24.85
CA PRO A 4 -15.52 -10.27 25.23
C PRO A 4 -15.86 -11.13 24.00
N ILE A 5 -15.38 -12.38 24.02
CA ILE A 5 -15.91 -13.47 23.21
C ILE A 5 -17.14 -14.02 23.95
N LYS A 6 -18.27 -14.14 23.27
CA LYS A 6 -19.47 -14.82 23.80
C LYS A 6 -19.15 -16.29 24.07
N HIS A 7 -19.11 -16.68 25.33
CA HIS A 7 -19.80 -17.86 25.85
C HIS A 7 -20.25 -17.58 27.30
N HIS A 8 -21.47 -18.01 27.62
CA HIS A 8 -22.25 -17.75 28.83
C HIS A 8 -21.46 -17.65 30.15
N VAL A 9 -21.65 -16.55 30.88
CA VAL A 9 -21.87 -16.52 32.35
C VAL A 9 -22.77 -15.31 32.67
N GLU A 10 -23.81 -15.51 33.48
CA GLU A 10 -24.83 -14.54 33.90
C GLU A 10 -24.38 -13.57 35.02
N ALA A 11 -25.16 -12.47 35.14
CA ALA A 11 -25.40 -11.60 36.32
C ALA A 11 -24.24 -10.68 36.80
N ARG A 12 -24.43 -9.39 37.15
CA ARG A 12 -25.58 -8.47 37.29
C ARG A 12 -25.03 -7.02 37.32
N ASP A 13 -25.87 -6.09 36.84
CA ASP A 13 -25.98 -4.65 37.17
C ASP A 13 -24.75 -3.70 37.11
N ALA A 14 -24.72 -2.85 36.07
CA ALA A 14 -23.81 -1.70 35.97
C ALA A 14 -24.53 -0.47 35.39
N SER A 15 -25.76 -0.21 35.85
CA SER A 15 -26.64 0.87 35.37
C SER A 15 -26.25 2.29 35.84
N HIS A 16 -25.15 2.47 36.59
CA HIS A 16 -24.83 3.77 37.21
C HIS A 16 -23.66 4.57 36.59
N LEU A 17 -22.95 4.04 35.58
CA LEU A 17 -21.74 4.69 35.03
C LEU A 17 -21.96 5.53 33.75
N TYR A 18 -23.20 5.71 33.30
CA TYR A 18 -23.50 6.31 31.98
C TYR A 18 -23.65 7.84 31.95
N ARG A 19 -23.53 8.54 33.09
CA ARG A 19 -23.66 10.02 33.16
C ARG A 19 -22.41 10.69 33.72
N LYS A 20 -21.37 10.86 32.87
CA LYS A 20 -20.39 11.98 32.85
C LYS A 20 -19.09 11.63 32.12
N LEU A 21 -19.06 11.54 30.79
CA LEU A 21 -17.78 11.56 30.04
C LEU A 21 -17.93 12.23 28.66
N LYS A 22 -18.11 13.56 28.62
CA LYS A 22 -17.77 14.38 27.45
C LYS A 22 -16.26 14.68 27.48
N LYS A 23 -15.45 13.76 26.94
CA LYS A 23 -14.05 13.93 26.48
C LYS A 23 -13.63 12.61 25.85
N THR A 24 -13.42 12.60 24.53
CA THR A 24 -13.13 11.41 23.72
C THR A 24 -11.76 10.84 24.11
N LYS A 25 -11.71 9.94 25.11
CA LYS A 25 -10.52 9.12 25.41
C LYS A 25 -10.48 7.96 24.40
N LEU A 26 -9.48 7.95 23.53
CA LEU A 26 -9.17 6.80 22.68
C LEU A 26 -8.58 5.71 23.58
N TYR A 27 -9.23 4.55 23.69
CA TYR A 27 -8.66 3.39 24.38
C TYR A 27 -7.83 2.59 23.38
N CYS A 28 -6.51 2.68 23.52
CA CYS A 28 -5.52 1.94 22.76
C CYS A 28 -5.06 0.74 23.60
N VAL A 29 -5.31 -0.50 23.13
CA VAL A 29 -4.92 -1.73 23.85
C VAL A 29 -3.72 -2.35 23.15
N ARG A 30 -2.60 -2.43 23.86
CA ARG A 30 -1.44 -3.25 23.47
C ARG A 30 -1.82 -4.71 23.66
N ILE A 31 -1.92 -5.49 22.58
CA ILE A 31 -2.20 -6.92 22.67
C ILE A 31 -0.88 -7.66 22.96
N ASN A 32 -0.49 -7.73 24.23
CA ASN A 32 0.49 -8.69 24.71
C ASN A 32 -0.26 -9.90 25.31
N HIS A 33 -1.02 -10.64 24.52
CA HIS A 33 -1.74 -11.83 25.01
C HIS A 33 -1.14 -13.11 24.38
N PRO A 34 -0.67 -14.09 25.17
CA PRO A 34 0.02 -15.30 24.68
C PRO A 34 -0.78 -16.10 23.64
N GLU A 35 -2.11 -16.04 23.73
CA GLU A 35 -3.06 -16.77 22.88
C GLU A 35 -3.17 -16.21 21.45
N TRP A 36 -2.63 -15.01 21.18
CA TRP A 36 -2.63 -14.38 19.85
C TRP A 36 -1.33 -14.58 19.06
N GLN A 37 -0.29 -15.18 19.68
CA GLN A 37 0.95 -15.57 18.97
C GLN A 37 0.73 -16.68 17.91
N GLY A 38 -0.48 -17.24 17.84
CA GLY A 38 -0.86 -18.31 16.90
C GLY A 38 -1.65 -17.87 15.66
N LEU A 39 -2.14 -16.62 15.59
CA LEU A 39 -3.26 -16.24 14.69
C LEU A 39 -2.89 -15.34 13.50
N GLU A 40 -1.67 -14.82 13.39
CA GLU A 40 -1.26 -13.97 12.25
C GLU A 40 -0.35 -14.76 11.30
N ARG A 41 -0.92 -15.42 10.30
CA ARG A 41 -0.17 -16.29 9.38
C ARG A 41 -0.33 -15.83 7.94
N LYS A 42 0.74 -15.29 7.35
CA LYS A 42 0.89 -15.19 5.89
C LYS A 42 1.76 -16.35 5.41
N ARG A 43 1.17 -17.31 4.69
CA ARG A 43 1.94 -18.40 4.10
C ARG A 43 2.55 -17.91 2.78
N VAL A 44 3.86 -18.02 2.65
CA VAL A 44 4.54 -17.85 1.37
C VAL A 44 4.16 -19.02 0.48
N ARG A 45 3.50 -18.71 -0.64
CA ARG A 45 3.57 -19.60 -1.80
C ARG A 45 4.55 -18.95 -2.77
N THR A 46 5.74 -19.52 -2.87
CA THR A 46 6.58 -19.30 -4.05
C THR A 46 5.86 -19.98 -5.20
N ASN A 47 5.22 -19.17 -6.04
CA ASN A 47 4.61 -19.68 -7.24
C ASN A 47 5.72 -20.34 -8.07
N VAL A 48 5.54 -21.64 -8.37
CA VAL A 48 6.20 -22.34 -9.50
C VAL A 48 6.03 -21.54 -10.81
N ALA A 49 5.11 -20.57 -10.82
CA ALA A 49 4.84 -19.66 -11.90
C ALA A 49 5.88 -18.55 -12.17
N SER A 50 6.86 -18.27 -11.29
CA SER A 50 7.99 -17.40 -11.71
C SER A 50 8.91 -18.10 -12.72
N LEU A 51 9.03 -19.44 -12.60
CA LEU A 51 9.65 -20.29 -13.60
C LEU A 51 8.76 -20.47 -14.84
N SER A 52 7.44 -20.34 -14.73
CA SER A 52 6.57 -20.34 -15.92
C SER A 52 6.71 -19.04 -16.68
N LEU A 53 6.65 -17.89 -16.00
CA LEU A 53 6.87 -16.57 -16.58
C LEU A 53 8.19 -16.53 -17.35
N SER A 54 9.34 -16.68 -16.69
CA SER A 54 10.66 -16.63 -17.38
C SER A 54 10.76 -17.48 -18.66
N LYS A 55 10.07 -18.63 -18.72
CA LYS A 55 9.94 -19.47 -19.93
C LYS A 55 9.08 -18.86 -21.04
N ILE A 56 7.95 -18.21 -20.71
CA ILE A 56 7.16 -17.40 -21.67
C ILE A 56 8.09 -16.42 -22.40
N PHE A 57 9.01 -15.79 -21.66
CA PHE A 57 9.76 -14.63 -22.16
C PHE A 57 10.99 -14.99 -22.98
N PHE A 58 11.73 -16.02 -22.58
CA PHE A 58 12.79 -16.57 -23.43
C PHE A 58 12.24 -17.03 -24.78
N ALA A 59 11.06 -17.68 -24.78
CA ALA A 59 10.42 -18.15 -26.02
C ALA A 59 9.85 -17.02 -26.89
N ALA A 60 9.50 -15.86 -26.29
CA ALA A 60 8.84 -14.76 -26.99
C ALA A 60 9.76 -13.62 -27.45
N GLY A 61 11.07 -13.68 -27.15
CA GLY A 61 12.06 -12.70 -27.59
C GLY A 61 11.77 -11.25 -27.15
N LYS A 62 11.13 -11.05 -25.99
CA LYS A 62 10.68 -9.73 -25.55
C LYS A 62 11.81 -8.86 -25.00
N LYS A 63 11.74 -7.56 -25.30
CA LYS A 63 12.64 -6.55 -24.76
C LYS A 63 12.30 -6.35 -23.28
N VAL A 64 13.16 -6.88 -22.41
CA VAL A 64 13.20 -6.51 -21.00
C VAL A 64 13.74 -5.08 -20.93
N VAL A 65 13.04 -4.20 -20.23
CA VAL A 65 13.44 -2.80 -20.02
C VAL A 65 13.66 -2.54 -18.53
N SER A 66 14.49 -1.55 -18.24
CA SER A 66 14.76 -1.09 -16.88
C SER A 66 13.63 -0.19 -16.35
N VAL A 67 13.66 0.13 -15.05
CA VAL A 67 12.74 1.12 -14.49
C VAL A 67 13.06 2.51 -15.04
N ALA A 68 14.33 2.84 -15.20
CA ALA A 68 14.79 4.08 -15.81
C ALA A 68 14.28 4.25 -17.25
N ASP A 69 14.25 3.18 -18.05
CA ASP A 69 13.67 3.21 -19.39
C ASP A 69 12.19 3.62 -19.35
N VAL A 70 11.42 3.09 -18.39
CA VAL A 70 9.99 3.43 -18.24
C VAL A 70 9.80 4.88 -17.80
N PHE A 71 10.61 5.37 -16.86
CA PHE A 71 10.59 6.77 -16.44
C PHE A 71 10.92 7.71 -17.62
N ASN A 72 11.96 7.40 -18.39
CA ASN A 72 12.38 8.19 -19.54
C ASN A 72 11.37 8.14 -20.70
N ASP A 73 10.56 7.08 -20.77
CA ASP A 73 9.47 6.93 -21.75
C ASP A 73 8.15 7.58 -21.29
N GLY A 74 8.12 8.39 -20.22
CA GLY A 74 6.93 9.09 -19.73
C GLY A 74 6.17 9.84 -20.83
N ASN A 75 4.92 9.43 -21.09
CA ASN A 75 4.04 10.07 -22.08
C ASN A 75 3.06 11.08 -21.50
N HIS A 76 2.84 11.04 -20.19
CA HIS A 76 2.05 12.04 -19.49
C HIS A 76 2.99 13.09 -18.92
N ARG A 77 2.73 14.38 -19.19
CA ARG A 77 3.70 15.46 -18.94
C ARG A 77 3.09 16.70 -18.31
N GLN A 78 1.78 16.73 -18.12
CA GLN A 78 1.04 17.91 -17.68
C GLN A 78 0.27 17.66 -16.38
N MET A 79 0.93 17.07 -15.37
CA MET A 79 0.39 17.14 -14.02
C MET A 79 0.39 18.59 -13.53
N THR A 80 -0.78 19.13 -13.21
CA THR A 80 -0.90 20.52 -12.76
C THR A 80 -0.57 20.62 -11.29
N THR A 81 0.20 21.65 -10.93
CA THR A 81 0.45 21.97 -9.52
C THR A 81 -0.71 22.82 -9.02
N ASP A 82 -1.38 22.39 -7.96
CA ASP A 82 -2.43 23.19 -7.35
C ASP A 82 -1.82 24.47 -6.76
N SER A 83 -2.37 25.63 -7.14
CA SER A 83 -1.90 26.95 -6.73
C SER A 83 -2.12 27.24 -5.23
N ASP A 84 -2.97 26.46 -4.56
CA ASP A 84 -3.37 26.72 -3.18
C ASP A 84 -2.52 25.96 -2.15
N SER A 85 -1.35 26.51 -1.82
CA SER A 85 -0.59 26.31 -0.57
C SER A 85 -0.14 24.89 -0.15
N SER A 86 1.02 24.84 0.51
CA SER A 86 1.62 23.65 1.13
C SER A 86 0.59 22.81 1.89
N PRO A 87 0.52 21.47 1.71
CA PRO A 87 1.48 20.60 1.03
C PRO A 87 1.52 20.74 -0.49
N GLY A 88 2.66 20.43 -1.11
CA GLY A 88 2.76 20.42 -2.57
C GLY A 88 1.85 19.34 -3.13
N ARG A 89 0.87 19.73 -3.95
CA ARG A 89 -0.12 18.84 -4.57
C ARG A 89 0.02 18.91 -6.08
N LYS A 90 0.04 17.74 -6.72
CA LYS A 90 -0.01 17.60 -8.18
C LYS A 90 -1.26 16.83 -8.55
N LEU A 91 -2.10 17.42 -9.39
CA LEU A 91 -3.28 16.77 -9.94
C LEU A 91 -2.86 15.87 -11.11
N TRP A 92 -3.52 14.72 -11.25
CA TRP A 92 -3.32 13.87 -12.42
C TRP A 92 -3.69 14.61 -13.72
N GLU A 93 -3.10 14.18 -14.84
CA GLU A 93 -3.23 14.90 -16.10
C GLU A 93 -4.68 14.91 -16.62
N HIS A 94 -5.13 16.10 -17.02
CA HIS A 94 -6.44 16.32 -17.64
C HIS A 94 -6.25 17.19 -18.88
N THR A 95 -6.22 16.53 -20.03
CA THR A 95 -6.03 17.09 -21.37
C THR A 95 -7.00 16.40 -22.34
N ALA A 96 -7.04 16.86 -23.59
CA ALA A 96 -7.84 16.21 -24.62
C ALA A 96 -7.39 14.76 -24.92
N ASP A 97 -6.09 14.47 -24.79
CA ASP A 97 -5.50 13.17 -25.11
C ASP A 97 -5.44 12.23 -23.90
N PHE A 98 -5.33 12.78 -22.69
CA PHE A 98 -5.22 12.03 -21.43
C PHE A 98 -6.12 12.64 -20.36
N ASN A 99 -7.04 11.84 -19.83
CA ASN A 99 -7.91 12.22 -18.70
C ASN A 99 -7.76 11.23 -17.56
N ASP A 100 -6.62 11.29 -16.88
CA ASP A 100 -6.31 10.44 -15.73
C ASP A 100 -6.94 10.94 -14.43
N GLU A 101 -7.31 12.22 -14.38
CA GLU A 101 -8.08 12.81 -13.29
C GLU A 101 -9.47 12.18 -13.14
N ASP A 102 -10.19 11.97 -14.26
CA ASP A 102 -11.60 11.55 -14.23
C ASP A 102 -11.85 10.15 -14.85
N THR A 103 -10.81 9.45 -15.31
CA THR A 103 -10.97 8.11 -15.89
C THR A 103 -11.58 7.11 -14.90
N THR A 104 -12.44 6.23 -15.40
CA THR A 104 -12.97 5.08 -14.66
C THR A 104 -12.15 3.80 -14.86
N LYS A 105 -11.13 3.84 -15.72
CA LYS A 105 -10.31 2.67 -16.07
C LYS A 105 -9.39 2.23 -14.93
N TRP A 106 -8.97 3.17 -14.09
CA TRP A 106 -8.10 2.93 -12.96
C TRP A 106 -8.34 3.99 -11.89
N VAL A 107 -7.99 3.66 -10.64
CA VAL A 107 -8.15 4.55 -9.49
C VAL A 107 -6.87 4.49 -8.65
N PRO A 108 -6.26 5.62 -8.26
CA PRO A 108 -5.11 5.62 -7.36
C PRO A 108 -5.51 5.03 -6.00
N GLN A 109 -4.80 4.00 -5.55
CA GLN A 109 -5.04 3.32 -4.27
C GLN A 109 -3.79 3.24 -3.39
N GLY A 110 -2.62 3.63 -3.93
CA GLY A 110 -1.36 3.43 -3.25
C GLY A 110 -0.27 4.37 -3.74
N ILE A 111 0.70 4.65 -2.88
CA ILE A 111 1.87 5.45 -3.25
C ILE A 111 3.14 4.91 -2.61
N THR A 112 4.21 4.93 -3.40
CA THR A 112 5.56 4.62 -2.95
C THR A 112 6.54 5.40 -3.83
N SER A 113 7.81 5.48 -3.44
CA SER A 113 8.81 6.25 -4.17
C SER A 113 10.16 5.54 -4.24
N THR A 114 11.08 6.12 -5.01
CA THR A 114 12.48 5.69 -5.03
C THR A 114 13.12 5.74 -3.64
N ALA A 115 12.63 6.58 -2.71
CA ALA A 115 13.05 6.61 -1.31
C ALA A 115 12.68 5.32 -0.56
N ASP A 116 11.56 4.69 -0.93
CA ASP A 116 11.19 3.37 -0.41
C ASP A 116 11.97 2.27 -1.10
N ALA A 117 12.38 2.44 -2.36
CA ALA A 117 13.13 1.44 -3.12
C ALA A 117 14.54 1.21 -2.54
N LEU A 118 15.31 2.29 -2.33
CA LEU A 118 16.69 2.27 -1.87
C LEU A 118 16.96 3.43 -0.90
N ASP A 119 17.94 3.25 0.00
CA ASP A 119 18.25 4.26 1.02
C ASP A 119 18.86 5.55 0.43
N ALA A 120 19.55 5.42 -0.71
CA ALA A 120 19.97 6.58 -1.51
C ALA A 120 18.77 7.41 -1.99
N GLY A 121 17.62 6.75 -2.11
CA GLY A 121 16.37 7.22 -2.67
C GLY A 121 16.48 7.78 -4.08
N THR A 122 17.38 7.17 -4.85
CA THR A 122 17.33 7.09 -6.30
C THR A 122 17.32 5.60 -6.67
N TYR A 123 16.77 5.28 -7.83
CA TYR A 123 16.78 3.93 -8.39
C TYR A 123 17.23 4.04 -9.84
N GLU A 124 18.29 3.31 -10.22
CA GLU A 124 18.90 3.43 -11.56
C GLU A 124 19.24 4.89 -11.92
N ALA A 125 19.80 5.63 -10.95
CA ALA A 125 20.10 7.06 -11.01
C ALA A 125 18.89 8.01 -11.15
N ILE A 126 17.66 7.49 -11.22
CA ILE A 126 16.44 8.30 -11.24
C ILE A 126 16.03 8.66 -9.82
N ASN A 127 15.85 9.96 -9.58
CA ASN A 127 15.09 10.44 -8.43
C ASN A 127 13.64 10.61 -8.89
N GLY A 128 12.78 9.67 -8.52
CA GLY A 128 11.39 9.68 -8.94
C GLY A 128 10.63 10.86 -8.34
N TRP A 129 10.66 12.01 -9.02
CA TRP A 129 9.75 13.13 -8.83
C TRP A 129 8.84 13.24 -10.04
N ILE A 130 7.56 13.51 -9.79
CA ILE A 130 6.53 13.37 -10.79
C ILE A 130 6.34 14.69 -11.51
N ASP A 131 7.08 14.87 -12.59
CA ASP A 131 6.74 15.82 -13.66
C ASP A 131 6.23 15.08 -14.90
N THR A 132 6.68 13.84 -15.08
CA THR A 132 6.20 12.92 -16.11
C THR A 132 5.92 11.55 -15.53
N TYR A 133 5.00 10.80 -16.17
CA TYR A 133 4.72 9.44 -15.77
C TYR A 133 4.26 8.57 -16.95
N ARG A 134 4.21 7.27 -16.69
CA ARG A 134 3.67 6.25 -17.58
C ARG A 134 3.02 5.14 -16.78
N HIS A 135 1.90 4.66 -17.29
CA HIS A 135 1.23 3.49 -16.74
C HIS A 135 1.89 2.18 -17.21
N ALA A 136 2.00 1.23 -16.30
CA ALA A 136 2.42 -0.14 -16.58
C ALA A 136 1.43 -1.13 -15.94
N LEU A 137 1.01 -2.15 -16.68
CA LEU A 137 0.02 -3.11 -16.21
C LEU A 137 0.67 -4.18 -15.34
N LEU A 138 0.13 -4.38 -14.14
CA LEU A 138 0.53 -5.48 -13.27
C LEU A 138 -0.11 -6.78 -13.76
N VAL A 139 0.71 -7.79 -14.02
CA VAL A 139 0.25 -9.06 -14.61
C VAL A 139 0.67 -10.26 -13.78
N TYR A 140 -0.11 -11.34 -13.89
CA TYR A 140 0.22 -12.64 -13.31
C TYR A 140 0.24 -13.73 -14.39
N PRO A 141 1.01 -14.81 -14.21
CA PRO A 141 1.02 -15.94 -15.13
C PRO A 141 -0.33 -16.64 -15.12
N HIS A 142 -0.94 -16.74 -16.29
CA HIS A 142 -2.19 -17.46 -16.49
C HIS A 142 -1.96 -18.84 -17.14
N ALA A 143 -0.94 -18.96 -17.99
CA ALA A 143 -0.50 -20.22 -18.59
C ALA A 143 1.03 -20.27 -18.71
N SER A 144 1.56 -21.36 -19.27
CA SER A 144 3.00 -21.52 -19.50
C SER A 144 3.58 -20.60 -20.57
N ASP A 145 2.74 -20.00 -21.40
CA ASP A 145 3.05 -19.06 -22.49
C ASP A 145 2.10 -17.84 -22.49
N ASN A 146 1.39 -17.57 -21.38
CA ASN A 146 0.41 -16.48 -21.32
C ASN A 146 0.30 -15.82 -19.92
N PHE A 147 -0.12 -14.56 -19.88
CA PHE A 147 -0.38 -13.77 -18.68
C PHE A 147 -1.74 -13.09 -18.74
N ARG A 148 -2.24 -12.61 -17.60
CA ARG A 148 -3.43 -11.76 -17.48
C ARG A 148 -3.19 -10.61 -16.51
N GLU A 149 -4.01 -9.58 -16.60
CA GLU A 149 -4.11 -8.48 -15.66
C GLU A 149 -4.42 -9.00 -14.25
N VAL A 150 -3.90 -8.35 -13.22
CA VAL A 150 -4.21 -8.70 -11.82
C VAL A 150 -5.55 -8.06 -11.43
N PRO A 151 -6.65 -8.82 -11.26
CA PRO A 151 -7.99 -8.26 -11.10
C PRO A 151 -8.29 -8.07 -9.60
N VAL A 152 -7.63 -7.09 -8.97
CA VAL A 152 -7.74 -6.86 -7.54
C VAL A 152 -8.06 -5.41 -7.23
N HIS A 153 -8.77 -5.22 -6.13
CA HIS A 153 -8.73 -3.96 -5.41
C HIS A 153 -7.39 -3.89 -4.67
N ALA A 154 -6.53 -2.96 -5.07
CA ALA A 154 -5.30 -2.67 -4.34
C ALA A 154 -5.65 -1.88 -3.08
N GLY A 155 -5.12 -2.26 -1.93
CA GLY A 155 -5.21 -1.46 -0.70
C GLY A 155 -4.05 -0.50 -0.53
N GLY A 156 -2.92 -0.70 -1.20
CA GLY A 156 -1.73 0.13 -1.04
C GLY A 156 -0.52 -0.55 -1.65
N ILE A 157 0.55 0.21 -1.82
CA ILE A 157 1.76 -0.28 -2.49
C ILE A 157 3.03 0.07 -1.72
N MET A 158 4.04 -0.75 -1.90
CA MET A 158 5.37 -0.52 -1.33
C MET A 158 6.44 -0.96 -2.32
N TRP A 159 7.39 -0.10 -2.63
CA TRP A 159 8.59 -0.47 -3.37
C TRP A 159 9.70 -0.85 -2.38
N TYR A 160 10.34 -1.99 -2.56
CA TYR A 160 11.51 -2.39 -1.79
C TYR A 160 12.55 -3.11 -2.66
N GLY A 161 13.73 -2.50 -2.80
CA GLY A 161 14.79 -2.99 -3.69
C GLY A 161 14.31 -3.09 -5.14
N ASN A 162 14.40 -4.27 -5.73
CA ASN A 162 13.96 -4.56 -7.10
C ASN A 162 12.50 -5.02 -7.20
N THR A 163 11.69 -4.84 -6.15
CA THR A 163 10.32 -5.36 -6.12
C THR A 163 9.28 -4.32 -5.77
N LEU A 164 8.14 -4.38 -6.45
CA LEU A 164 6.93 -3.65 -6.10
C LEU A 164 5.96 -4.59 -5.40
N TRP A 165 5.44 -4.18 -4.26
CA TRP A 165 4.52 -4.96 -3.44
C TRP A 165 3.16 -4.29 -3.52
N VAL A 166 2.12 -5.07 -3.78
CA VAL A 166 0.74 -4.59 -3.87
C VAL A 166 -0.11 -5.37 -2.89
N LEU A 167 -0.80 -4.64 -2.04
CA LEU A 167 -1.70 -5.20 -1.06
C LEU A 167 -3.03 -5.55 -1.72
N ASP A 168 -3.35 -6.84 -1.78
CA ASP A 168 -4.64 -7.35 -2.24
C ASP A 168 -5.59 -7.37 -1.04
N THR A 169 -6.63 -6.51 -1.06
CA THR A 169 -7.49 -6.20 0.10
C THR A 169 -7.97 -7.43 0.86
N TYR A 170 -8.28 -8.52 0.15
CA TYR A 170 -8.84 -9.72 0.76
C TYR A 170 -7.87 -10.90 0.83
N ASN A 171 -6.75 -10.86 0.10
CA ASN A 171 -5.93 -12.04 -0.09
C ASN A 171 -4.45 -11.92 0.33
N GLY A 172 -3.99 -10.75 0.78
CA GLY A 172 -2.64 -10.57 1.32
C GLY A 172 -1.76 -9.70 0.43
N ILE A 173 -0.52 -10.10 0.14
CA ILE A 173 0.44 -9.24 -0.60
C ILE A 173 0.98 -9.92 -1.84
N ARG A 174 0.80 -9.30 -3.00
CA ARG A 174 1.39 -9.69 -4.28
C ARG A 174 2.70 -8.95 -4.47
N VAL A 175 3.71 -9.61 -5.03
CA VAL A 175 5.02 -8.99 -5.30
C VAL A 175 5.36 -9.12 -6.77
N PHE A 176 5.79 -8.01 -7.35
CA PHE A 176 6.11 -7.82 -8.75
C PHE A 176 7.59 -7.49 -8.91
N ASP A 177 8.13 -7.90 -10.05
CA ASP A 177 9.55 -7.80 -10.35
C ASP A 177 9.86 -6.60 -11.25
N LEU A 178 10.56 -5.62 -10.70
CA LEU A 178 10.94 -4.40 -11.42
C LEU A 178 12.24 -4.58 -12.23
N THR A 179 12.93 -5.72 -12.11
CA THR A 179 14.06 -6.07 -13.00
C THR A 179 13.62 -6.80 -14.26
N ASN A 180 12.32 -7.09 -14.38
CA ASN A 180 11.74 -7.84 -15.49
C ASN A 180 10.49 -7.15 -16.05
N ILE A 181 10.59 -5.84 -16.31
CA ILE A 181 9.51 -5.10 -16.99
C ILE A 181 9.57 -5.43 -18.48
N TRP A 182 8.43 -5.77 -19.09
CA TRP A 182 8.38 -6.11 -20.51
C TRP A 182 7.67 -5.06 -21.32
N GLN A 183 8.27 -4.70 -22.44
CA GLN A 183 7.56 -4.00 -23.50
C GLN A 183 6.74 -4.99 -24.32
N VAL A 184 5.45 -4.70 -24.49
CA VAL A 184 4.51 -5.50 -25.30
C VAL A 184 4.02 -4.72 -26.52
N GLY A 185 3.33 -5.40 -27.43
CA GLY A 185 2.70 -4.77 -28.59
C GLY A 185 1.41 -4.04 -28.22
N SER A 186 0.91 -3.23 -29.15
CA SER A 186 -0.38 -2.57 -29.01
C SER A 186 -1.54 -3.56 -29.18
N GLY A 187 -2.66 -3.31 -28.51
CA GLY A 187 -3.88 -4.11 -28.60
C GLY A 187 -4.71 -4.02 -27.31
N ASP A 188 -6.00 -4.28 -27.44
CA ASP A 188 -6.96 -4.18 -26.32
C ASP A 188 -6.98 -5.43 -25.43
N ASP A 189 -6.61 -6.58 -25.99
CA ASP A 189 -6.49 -7.82 -25.23
C ASP A 189 -5.30 -7.78 -24.25
N VAL A 190 -5.37 -8.60 -23.21
CA VAL A 190 -4.26 -8.79 -22.26
C VAL A 190 -3.72 -10.20 -22.40
N GLY A 191 -2.41 -10.30 -22.59
CA GLY A 191 -1.71 -11.57 -22.76
C GLY A 191 -1.42 -11.87 -24.22
N LYS A 192 -1.28 -13.17 -24.52
CA LYS A 192 -0.95 -13.69 -25.83
C LYS A 192 -2.15 -13.59 -26.77
N VAL A 193 -1.99 -12.82 -27.84
CA VAL A 193 -3.02 -12.59 -28.87
C VAL A 193 -2.82 -13.54 -30.05
N PHE A 194 -1.57 -13.78 -30.44
CA PHE A 194 -1.19 -14.79 -31.43
C PHE A 194 0.21 -15.34 -31.14
N SER A 195 0.68 -16.29 -31.94
CA SER A 195 1.99 -16.92 -31.72
C SER A 195 3.11 -15.86 -31.63
N GLY A 196 3.77 -15.78 -30.47
CA GLY A 196 4.85 -14.84 -30.20
C GLY A 196 4.45 -13.38 -29.92
N VAL A 197 3.16 -13.03 -30.00
CA VAL A 197 2.69 -11.64 -29.84
C VAL A 197 1.71 -11.49 -28.70
N TYR A 198 1.94 -10.42 -27.96
CA TYR A 198 1.31 -10.12 -26.69
C TYR A 198 0.94 -8.65 -26.66
N SER A 199 -0.19 -8.34 -26.03
CA SER A 199 -0.66 -6.99 -25.75
C SER A 199 -1.09 -6.86 -24.29
N ALA A 200 -1.41 -5.65 -23.88
CA ALA A 200 -1.81 -5.36 -22.51
C ALA A 200 -2.81 -4.20 -22.46
N ALA A 201 -3.99 -4.32 -23.06
CA ALA A 201 -5.06 -3.31 -22.95
C ALA A 201 -4.58 -1.86 -23.19
N GLY A 202 -3.80 -1.64 -24.25
CA GLY A 202 -3.20 -0.35 -24.60
C GLY A 202 -1.97 0.06 -23.79
N TYR A 203 -1.64 -0.64 -22.69
CA TYR A 203 -0.40 -0.41 -21.94
C TYR A 203 0.82 -0.92 -22.74
N LYS A 204 1.87 -0.09 -22.80
CA LYS A 204 3.14 -0.43 -23.44
C LYS A 204 4.00 -1.38 -22.61
N TYR A 205 3.85 -1.35 -21.29
CA TYR A 205 4.66 -2.11 -20.35
C TYR A 205 3.80 -2.97 -19.43
N VAL A 206 4.31 -4.16 -19.12
CA VAL A 206 3.76 -5.04 -18.08
C VAL A 206 4.82 -5.34 -17.02
N ILE A 207 4.40 -5.46 -15.77
CA ILE A 207 5.25 -5.81 -14.63
C ILE A 207 4.75 -7.13 -14.03
N PRO A 208 5.57 -8.19 -14.01
CA PRO A 208 5.10 -9.52 -13.66
C PRO A 208 5.15 -9.83 -12.17
N GLN A 209 4.11 -10.52 -11.69
CA GLN A 209 4.06 -11.06 -10.34
C GLN A 209 5.02 -12.25 -10.18
N ILE A 210 5.92 -12.17 -9.21
CA ILE A 210 6.88 -13.24 -8.87
C ILE A 210 6.56 -13.95 -7.56
N ARG A 211 5.72 -13.37 -6.69
CA ARG A 211 5.40 -13.94 -5.38
C ARG A 211 4.03 -13.54 -4.88
N TRP A 212 3.47 -14.37 -4.00
CA TRP A 212 2.26 -14.05 -3.25
C TRP A 212 2.39 -14.50 -1.79
N TYR A 213 2.33 -13.54 -0.88
CA TYR A 213 2.15 -13.77 0.56
C TYR A 213 0.65 -13.88 0.84
N LYS A 214 0.12 -15.09 0.73
CA LYS A 214 -1.31 -15.33 0.86
C LYS A 214 -1.72 -15.22 2.33
N TRP A 215 -2.77 -14.45 2.58
CA TRP A 215 -3.42 -14.41 3.89
C TRP A 215 -4.00 -15.80 4.22
N SER A 216 -3.61 -16.36 5.35
CA SER A 216 -3.98 -17.75 5.74
C SER A 216 -4.39 -17.88 7.20
N SER A 217 -4.80 -16.78 7.82
CA SER A 217 -5.34 -16.79 9.17
C SER A 217 -6.78 -17.33 9.20
N SER A 218 -7.21 -17.83 10.36
CA SER A 218 -8.60 -18.19 10.64
C SER A 218 -9.53 -16.98 10.74
N PHE A 219 -8.99 -15.77 10.90
CA PHE A 219 -9.77 -14.54 10.95
C PHE A 219 -9.66 -13.73 9.67
N LYS A 220 -10.69 -12.91 9.41
CA LYS A 220 -10.71 -11.95 8.29
C LYS A 220 -9.80 -10.77 8.60
N PHE A 221 -9.00 -10.33 7.63
CA PHE A 221 -8.23 -9.09 7.70
C PHE A 221 -8.47 -8.29 6.42
N ARG A 222 -9.12 -7.12 6.52
CA ARG A 222 -9.44 -6.29 5.34
C ARG A 222 -8.27 -5.34 5.06
N HIS A 223 -7.29 -5.82 4.31
CA HIS A 223 -6.04 -5.11 4.06
C HIS A 223 -6.29 -3.79 3.32
N SER A 224 -5.77 -2.69 3.86
CA SER A 224 -6.17 -1.34 3.44
C SER A 224 -5.05 -0.40 3.09
N TYR A 225 -3.81 -0.72 3.44
CA TYR A 225 -2.61 0.06 3.13
C TYR A 225 -1.38 -0.71 3.58
N MET A 226 -0.22 -0.33 3.04
CA MET A 226 1.05 -0.89 3.46
C MET A 226 2.16 0.14 3.32
N ALA A 227 3.11 0.15 4.27
CA ALA A 227 4.21 1.10 4.22
C ALA A 227 5.52 0.49 4.71
N LEU A 228 6.60 0.87 4.05
CA LEU A 228 7.96 0.55 4.49
C LEU A 228 8.38 1.49 5.63
N ASP A 229 8.89 0.93 6.71
CA ASP A 229 9.56 1.69 7.76
C ASP A 229 11.07 1.51 7.62
N ARG A 230 11.72 2.48 6.96
CA ARG A 230 13.18 2.56 6.79
C ARG A 230 13.92 3.16 7.98
N THR A 231 13.23 3.35 9.11
CA THR A 231 13.81 3.90 10.35
C THR A 231 14.03 2.83 11.41
N THR A 232 13.54 1.61 11.19
CA THR A 232 13.91 0.44 11.98
C THR A 232 15.18 -0.21 11.44
N THR A 233 15.85 -1.02 12.26
CA THR A 233 16.99 -1.83 11.84
C THR A 233 16.78 -3.27 12.27
N PRO A 234 16.54 -4.22 11.35
CA PRO A 234 16.37 -4.02 9.90
C PRO A 234 15.11 -3.22 9.53
N ASP A 235 14.98 -2.83 8.26
CA ASP A 235 13.74 -2.26 7.71
C ASP A 235 12.55 -3.18 8.04
N SER A 236 11.36 -2.61 8.23
CA SER A 236 10.16 -3.38 8.55
C SER A 236 8.93 -2.90 7.78
N LEU A 237 7.88 -3.72 7.77
CA LEU A 237 6.66 -3.47 7.01
C LEU A 237 5.49 -3.20 7.95
N ILE A 238 4.76 -2.11 7.74
CA ILE A 238 3.45 -1.83 8.34
C ILE A 238 2.34 -2.25 7.39
N VAL A 239 1.29 -2.87 7.93
CA VAL A 239 0.04 -3.20 7.22
C VAL A 239 -1.13 -2.95 8.16
N GLY A 240 -2.24 -2.42 7.66
CA GLY A 240 -3.43 -2.23 8.49
C GLY A 240 -4.75 -2.48 7.79
N GLU A 241 -5.82 -2.36 8.57
CA GLU A 241 -7.18 -2.69 8.16
C GLU A 241 -8.07 -1.49 7.92
N TYR A 242 -9.01 -1.71 7.00
CA TYR A 242 -10.17 -0.87 6.81
C TYR A 242 -11.36 -1.41 7.60
N GLN A 243 -11.97 -0.57 8.43
CA GLN A 243 -13.28 -0.83 9.03
C GLN A 243 -14.10 0.44 9.10
N THR A 244 -15.41 0.35 8.85
CA THR A 244 -16.32 1.50 8.91
C THR A 244 -16.96 1.72 10.28
N SER A 245 -16.73 0.80 11.22
CA SER A 245 -17.28 0.80 12.57
C SER A 245 -16.25 0.25 13.55
N THR A 246 -16.20 0.80 14.75
CA THR A 246 -15.39 0.27 15.87
C THR A 246 -15.98 -1.00 16.52
N SER A 247 -17.10 -1.53 16.00
CA SER A 247 -17.63 -2.83 16.44
C SER A 247 -16.73 -3.99 16.01
N ASP A 248 -15.99 -3.82 14.92
CA ASP A 248 -14.96 -4.75 14.47
C ASP A 248 -13.56 -4.26 14.89
N PRO A 249 -12.60 -5.17 15.14
CA PRO A 249 -11.21 -4.78 15.37
C PRO A 249 -10.66 -4.02 14.16
N ILE A 250 -10.00 -2.89 14.42
CA ILE A 250 -9.27 -2.12 13.40
C ILE A 250 -7.78 -2.27 13.71
N ARG A 251 -7.12 -3.22 13.04
CA ARG A 251 -5.75 -3.61 13.37
C ARG A 251 -4.71 -2.89 12.52
N LEU A 252 -3.57 -2.65 13.16
CA LEU A 252 -2.30 -2.27 12.56
C LEU A 252 -1.27 -3.29 13.00
N VAL A 253 -0.50 -3.84 12.07
CA VAL A 253 0.48 -4.90 12.33
C VAL A 253 1.83 -4.58 11.67
N ARG A 254 2.90 -5.06 12.29
CA ARG A 254 4.28 -4.94 11.77
C ARG A 254 4.86 -6.30 11.47
N TYR A 255 5.43 -6.45 10.29
CA TYR A 255 6.21 -7.62 9.91
C TYR A 255 7.70 -7.28 9.80
N GLU A 256 8.54 -8.24 10.18
CA GLU A 256 9.98 -8.15 9.91
C GLU A 256 10.28 -8.43 8.43
N LEU A 257 11.21 -7.67 7.88
CA LEU A 257 11.81 -7.94 6.57
C LEU A 257 13.20 -8.54 6.78
N ASP A 258 13.52 -9.52 5.95
CA ASP A 258 14.89 -9.99 5.78
C ASP A 258 15.64 -9.00 4.89
N TYR A 259 16.67 -8.35 5.45
CA TYR A 259 17.43 -7.32 4.75
C TYR A 259 18.31 -7.87 3.62
N THR A 260 18.68 -9.16 3.66
CA THR A 260 19.53 -9.81 2.66
C THR A 260 18.71 -10.22 1.45
N THR A 261 17.54 -10.81 1.68
CA THR A 261 16.67 -11.30 0.59
C THR A 261 15.64 -10.27 0.15
N ARG A 262 15.48 -9.18 0.91
CA ARG A 262 14.45 -8.14 0.73
C ARG A 262 13.03 -8.73 0.69
N ARG A 263 12.75 -9.69 1.57
CA ARG A 263 11.47 -10.43 1.67
C ARG A 263 10.88 -10.33 3.07
N LEU A 264 9.62 -10.75 3.23
CA LEU A 264 9.08 -10.98 4.56
C LEU A 264 9.86 -12.12 5.19
N LYS A 265 10.30 -11.91 6.44
CA LYS A 265 10.91 -12.97 7.22
C LYS A 265 9.87 -14.04 7.49
N THR A 266 10.26 -15.29 7.26
CA THR A 266 9.41 -16.45 7.49
C THR A 266 10.06 -17.43 8.46
N ASP A 267 9.23 -18.18 9.18
CA ASP A 267 9.69 -19.38 9.86
C ASP A 267 10.03 -20.51 8.87
N SER A 268 10.50 -21.65 9.39
CA SER A 268 10.84 -22.84 8.62
C SER A 268 9.65 -23.45 7.85
N SER A 269 8.42 -23.08 8.19
CA SER A 269 7.20 -23.49 7.47
C SER A 269 6.81 -22.50 6.37
N GLY A 270 7.64 -21.48 6.10
CA GLY A 270 7.37 -20.44 5.11
C GLY A 270 6.26 -19.48 5.56
N VAL A 271 5.99 -19.37 6.85
CA VAL A 271 4.97 -18.46 7.40
C VAL A 271 5.62 -17.21 7.94
N SER A 272 5.16 -16.04 7.51
CA SER A 272 5.50 -14.76 8.13
C SER A 272 4.44 -14.43 9.19
N LYS A 273 4.91 -14.08 10.38
CA LYS A 273 4.10 -13.64 11.52
C LYS A 273 4.40 -12.18 11.82
N ALA A 274 3.39 -11.41 12.19
CA ALA A 274 3.66 -10.06 12.65
C ALA A 274 4.34 -10.13 14.03
N VAL A 275 5.28 -9.23 14.25
CA VAL A 275 6.06 -9.12 15.49
C VAL A 275 5.51 -8.05 16.42
N TRP A 276 4.55 -7.27 15.93
CA TRP A 276 3.84 -6.26 16.68
C TRP A 276 2.46 -6.07 16.07
N ALA A 277 1.45 -5.88 16.91
CA ALA A 277 0.08 -5.64 16.52
C ALA A 277 -0.60 -4.69 17.49
N TYR A 278 -1.56 -3.93 16.98
CA TYR A 278 -2.34 -3.00 17.78
C TYR A 278 -3.74 -2.81 17.21
N CYS A 279 -4.74 -2.70 18.09
CA CYS A 279 -6.08 -2.28 17.71
C CYS A 279 -6.24 -0.78 17.97
N VAL A 280 -6.68 -0.05 16.96
CA VAL A 280 -7.02 1.37 17.05
C VAL A 280 -8.54 1.55 16.94
N ASN A 281 -9.06 2.67 17.45
CA ASN A 281 -10.46 3.04 17.29
C ASN A 281 -10.60 4.18 16.26
N ILE A 282 -9.89 4.04 15.14
CA ILE A 282 -9.89 5.00 14.02
C ILE A 282 -10.54 4.30 12.83
N GLU A 283 -11.83 4.57 12.64
CA GLU A 283 -12.59 4.05 11.49
C GLU A 283 -12.07 4.62 10.17
N ARG A 284 -12.25 3.87 9.08
CA ARG A 284 -11.93 4.26 7.69
C ARG A 284 -10.48 4.68 7.52
N MET A 285 -9.58 3.98 8.21
CA MET A 285 -8.15 4.16 8.08
C MET A 285 -7.70 3.62 6.73
N GLN A 286 -7.15 4.49 5.88
CA GLN A 286 -6.78 4.21 4.49
C GLN A 286 -5.27 4.32 4.25
N GLY A 287 -4.49 4.70 5.26
CA GLY A 287 -3.04 4.77 5.17
C GLY A 287 -2.39 4.77 6.55
N ALA A 288 -1.18 4.24 6.65
CA ALA A 288 -0.35 4.47 7.83
C ALA A 288 1.13 4.30 7.49
N VAL A 289 1.96 5.16 8.08
CA VAL A 289 3.40 4.96 8.16
C VAL A 289 3.85 4.92 9.61
N SER A 290 4.89 4.15 9.87
CA SER A 290 5.70 4.27 11.08
C SER A 290 7.05 4.87 10.72
N ALA A 291 7.52 5.81 11.52
CA ALA A 291 8.85 6.38 11.40
C ALA A 291 9.35 6.86 12.77
N ASN A 292 10.56 6.45 13.16
CA ASN A 292 11.24 6.82 14.41
C ASN A 292 10.36 6.60 15.66
N GLY A 293 9.66 5.46 15.71
CA GLY A 293 8.76 5.11 16.81
C GLY A 293 7.43 5.89 16.86
N LYS A 294 7.17 6.75 15.87
CA LYS A 294 5.92 7.50 15.70
C LYS A 294 5.09 6.89 14.58
N PHE A 295 3.78 7.00 14.70
CA PHE A 295 2.81 6.58 13.69
C PHE A 295 2.04 7.77 13.16
N TYR A 296 1.83 7.77 11.85
CA TYR A 296 0.98 8.72 11.14
C TYR A 296 -0.11 7.88 10.46
N LEU A 297 -1.36 8.05 10.88
CA LEU A 297 -2.49 7.21 10.48
C LEU A 297 -3.49 8.08 9.71
N LEU A 298 -3.66 7.78 8.43
CA LEU A 298 -4.54 8.48 7.51
C LEU A 298 -5.95 7.90 7.60
N ARG A 299 -6.94 8.78 7.82
CA ARG A 299 -8.36 8.44 7.79
C ARG A 299 -9.04 9.14 6.63
N SER A 300 -9.74 8.37 5.81
CA SER A 300 -10.68 8.91 4.83
C SER A 300 -12.05 9.16 5.48
N ASN A 301 -12.65 10.30 5.18
CA ASN A 301 -13.98 10.69 5.65
C ASN A 301 -15.01 10.68 4.50
N GLY A 302 -14.83 9.80 3.52
CA GLY A 302 -15.68 9.72 2.33
C GLY A 302 -15.59 11.02 1.53
N ALA A 303 -16.73 11.67 1.29
CA ALA A 303 -16.81 12.91 0.52
C ALA A 303 -16.22 14.16 1.24
N SER A 304 -15.80 14.04 2.51
CA SER A 304 -15.15 15.11 3.26
C SER A 304 -13.63 14.98 3.26
N LYS A 305 -12.94 16.07 3.62
CA LYS A 305 -11.48 16.08 3.85
C LYS A 305 -11.07 14.98 4.85
N GLY A 306 -9.96 14.30 4.55
CA GLY A 306 -9.41 13.26 5.41
C GLY A 306 -8.65 13.82 6.62
N ASP A 307 -8.55 13.02 7.68
CA ASP A 307 -7.81 13.36 8.89
C ASP A 307 -6.44 12.67 8.90
N LEU A 308 -5.44 13.32 9.51
CA LEU A 308 -4.16 12.68 9.84
C LEU A 308 -4.02 12.56 11.35
N TRP A 309 -4.06 11.33 11.85
CA TRP A 309 -3.79 11.05 13.25
C TRP A 309 -2.30 10.82 13.45
N VAL A 310 -1.78 11.27 14.57
CA VAL A 310 -0.41 11.01 14.99
C VAL A 310 -0.36 10.40 16.36
N TRP A 311 0.54 9.46 16.54
CA TRP A 311 0.51 8.61 17.71
C TRP A 311 1.89 8.06 18.06
N VAL A 312 2.19 8.01 19.36
CA VAL A 312 3.28 7.21 19.93
C VAL A 312 2.62 6.10 20.74
N PRO A 313 2.97 4.82 20.53
CA PRO A 313 2.45 3.74 21.36
C PRO A 313 2.62 4.00 22.84
N GLY A 314 1.52 3.89 23.60
CA GLY A 314 1.48 4.21 25.03
C GLY A 314 0.99 5.64 25.36
N ALA A 315 0.88 6.52 24.36
CA ALA A 315 0.29 7.84 24.49
C ALA A 315 -1.10 7.90 23.82
N ALA A 316 -1.85 8.98 24.11
CA ALA A 316 -3.06 9.30 23.37
C ALA A 316 -2.70 9.77 21.95
N ALA A 317 -3.46 9.32 20.94
CA ALA A 317 -3.31 9.83 19.57
C ALA A 317 -3.89 11.25 19.44
N LYS A 318 -3.25 12.09 18.64
CA LYS A 318 -3.70 13.43 18.30
C LYS A 318 -4.25 13.46 16.89
N LYS A 319 -5.39 14.13 16.69
CA LYS A 319 -6.04 14.28 15.39
C LYS A 319 -5.68 15.62 14.75
N ASN A 320 -5.13 15.60 13.55
CA ASN A 320 -5.06 16.74 12.64
C ASN A 320 -6.26 16.64 11.70
N ALA A 321 -7.33 17.39 12.01
CA ALA A 321 -8.60 17.26 11.31
C ALA A 321 -8.54 17.92 9.92
N GLY A 322 -9.08 17.25 8.90
CA GLY A 322 -9.15 17.79 7.53
C GLY A 322 -7.79 18.10 6.90
N PHE A 323 -6.75 17.39 7.33
CA PHE A 323 -5.36 17.62 6.91
C PHE A 323 -5.12 17.32 5.42
N TYR A 324 -5.81 16.31 4.88
CA TYR A 324 -5.74 15.96 3.47
C TYR A 324 -7.06 16.23 2.74
N PRO A 325 -7.04 16.42 1.42
CA PRO A 325 -8.25 16.47 0.61
C PRO A 325 -9.11 15.22 0.75
N ARG A 326 -10.26 15.24 0.07
CA ARG A 326 -11.24 14.16 0.05
C ARG A 326 -10.63 12.85 -0.46
N SER A 327 -11.08 11.73 0.10
CA SER A 327 -10.69 10.36 -0.29
C SER A 327 -9.17 10.12 -0.38
N PRO A 328 -8.38 10.38 0.68
CA PRO A 328 -6.95 10.10 0.65
C PRO A 328 -6.67 8.62 0.91
N GLU A 329 -5.71 8.07 0.18
CA GLU A 329 -5.34 6.66 0.16
C GLU A 329 -3.82 6.49 0.34
N ASP A 330 -3.48 5.49 1.15
CA ASP A 330 -2.12 5.04 1.46
C ASP A 330 -1.18 6.13 2.01
N LEU A 331 -0.04 5.70 2.56
CA LEU A 331 1.01 6.62 3.00
C LEU A 331 2.39 6.03 2.72
N SER A 332 3.29 6.86 2.20
CA SER A 332 4.74 6.59 2.13
C SER A 332 5.52 7.66 2.90
N TYR A 333 6.70 7.28 3.41
CA TYR A 333 7.55 8.15 4.22
C TYR A 333 8.97 8.22 3.65
N ASP A 334 9.38 9.42 3.24
CA ASP A 334 10.78 9.69 2.91
C ASP A 334 11.50 10.24 4.14
N LYS A 335 12.47 9.48 4.66
CA LYS A 335 13.30 9.87 5.82
C LYS A 335 14.30 10.99 5.51
N ARG A 336 14.57 11.25 4.23
CA ARG A 336 15.59 12.21 3.75
C ARG A 336 15.04 13.64 3.77
N ASN A 337 15.96 14.61 3.61
CA ASN A 337 15.69 16.00 3.21
C ASN A 337 14.40 16.63 3.77
N GLY A 338 14.34 16.82 5.09
CA GLY A 338 13.22 17.50 5.75
C GLY A 338 12.05 16.60 6.14
N ARG A 339 12.12 15.29 5.82
CA ARG A 339 11.16 14.23 6.17
C ARG A 339 9.77 14.50 5.63
N ARG A 340 9.31 13.67 4.69
CA ARG A 340 8.04 13.92 4.00
C ARG A 340 7.11 12.72 4.06
N LEU A 341 5.82 13.02 4.16
CA LEU A 341 4.73 12.08 3.95
C LEU A 341 4.19 12.25 2.54
N TYR A 342 3.99 11.13 1.86
CA TYR A 342 3.36 11.09 0.54
C TYR A 342 2.04 10.33 0.63
N THR A 343 1.02 10.82 -0.05
CA THR A 343 -0.30 10.15 -0.18
C THR A 343 -0.87 10.45 -1.57
N VAL A 344 -1.91 9.72 -1.94
CA VAL A 344 -2.74 10.00 -3.12
C VAL A 344 -4.19 10.20 -2.73
N THR A 345 -5.01 10.72 -3.63
CA THR A 345 -6.48 10.75 -3.46
C THR A 345 -7.17 10.06 -4.62
N GLU A 346 -8.24 9.30 -4.34
CA GLU A 346 -8.89 8.43 -5.34
C GLU A 346 -10.06 9.10 -6.09
N ALA A 347 -10.67 10.12 -5.50
CA ALA A 347 -11.90 10.69 -6.01
C ALA A 347 -11.69 11.49 -7.31
N GLU A 348 -12.54 11.24 -8.32
CA GLU A 348 -12.62 12.00 -9.57
C GLU A 348 -12.69 13.51 -9.33
N GLY A 349 -12.09 14.30 -10.22
CA GLY A 349 -11.93 15.76 -10.10
C GLY A 349 -10.99 16.24 -8.97
N VAL A 350 -10.47 15.33 -8.15
CA VAL A 350 -9.59 15.63 -7.02
C VAL A 350 -8.55 14.53 -6.81
N ARG A 351 -8.07 13.91 -7.89
CA ARG A 351 -7.00 12.91 -7.80
C ARG A 351 -5.66 13.63 -7.72
N TYR A 352 -5.07 13.63 -6.54
CA TYR A 352 -3.81 14.30 -6.26
C TYR A 352 -2.73 13.28 -5.91
N ILE A 353 -1.49 13.68 -6.17
CA ILE A 353 -0.30 13.22 -5.47
C ILE A 353 0.09 14.34 -4.53
N ILE A 354 0.26 14.01 -3.25
CA ILE A 354 0.45 15.01 -2.20
C ILE A 354 1.76 14.72 -1.47
N ASN A 355 2.57 15.75 -1.26
CA ASN A 355 3.75 15.67 -0.41
C ASN A 355 3.68 16.69 0.74
N SER A 356 3.68 16.18 1.97
CA SER A 356 3.57 16.98 3.19
C SER A 356 4.85 16.91 4.00
N PRO A 357 5.45 18.05 4.39
CA PRO A 357 6.50 18.07 5.39
C PRO A 357 6.01 17.46 6.71
N VAL A 358 6.80 16.63 7.36
CA VAL A 358 6.41 16.04 8.65
C VAL A 358 6.28 17.11 9.74
N ASN A 359 7.01 18.23 9.62
CA ASN A 359 6.91 19.35 10.55
C ASN A 359 5.64 20.20 10.38
N SER A 360 4.85 20.00 9.31
CA SER A 360 3.53 20.64 9.19
C SER A 360 2.44 19.87 9.96
N VAL A 361 2.76 18.66 10.44
CA VAL A 361 1.84 17.84 11.23
C VAL A 361 1.95 18.23 12.70
N SER A 362 0.82 18.59 13.31
CA SER A 362 0.79 18.89 14.74
C SER A 362 0.85 17.57 15.52
N PHE A 363 1.98 17.35 16.21
CA PHE A 363 2.23 16.17 17.03
C PHE A 363 1.67 16.28 18.45
#